data_AF-A0A958H7E7-F1
#
_entry.id   AF-A0A958H7E7-F1
#
_cell.length_a   1.000
_cell.length_b   1.000
_cell.length_c   1.000
_cell.angle_alpha   90.00
_cell.angle_beta   90.00
_cell.angle_gamma   90.00
#
_symmetry.space_group_name_H-M   'P 1'
#
loop_
_entity.id
_entity.type
_entity.pdbx_description
1 polymer ?
#
loop_
_entity_poly.entity_id
_entity_poly.type
_entity_poly.pdbx_seq_one_letter_code
_entity_poly.pdbx_strand_id
1 'polypeptide(L)'
;GKYHRAADPQSGALAWRKWMIRRNLERTRPLVEAMEIIGQRYDATVAQVALNWLINYSGDTVVTIPGATKVHQAQQNAGAMAFRLT
;
A
#
# COMPACT_ATOMS: atom_id res chain seq x y z
N GLY A 1 3.07 5.90 -2.95
CA GLY A 1 1.88 5.04 -3.16
C GLY A 1 0.78 5.77 -3.90
N LYS A 2 -0.14 5.08 -4.60
CA LYS A 2 -1.12 5.70 -5.53
C LYS A 2 -1.96 6.85 -4.95
N TYR A 3 -2.30 6.78 -3.67
CA TYR A 3 -3.13 7.79 -3.01
C TYR A 3 -2.39 9.09 -2.70
N HIS A 4 -1.06 9.06 -2.62
CA HIS A 4 -0.22 10.24 -2.39
C HIS A 4 0.13 11.01 -3.68
N ARG A 5 -0.30 10.52 -4.87
CA ARG A 5 0.03 11.12 -6.18
C ARG A 5 -1.12 11.91 -6.82
N ALA A 6 -2.31 11.92 -6.22
CA ALA A 6 -3.48 12.57 -6.81
C ALA A 6 -3.53 14.07 -6.50
N ALA A 7 -3.99 14.89 -7.46
CA ALA A 7 -4.20 16.34 -7.34
C ALA A 7 -5.39 16.72 -6.43
N ASP A 8 -5.44 18.00 -6.02
CA ASP A 8 -6.36 18.54 -5.01
C ASP A 8 -7.84 18.47 -5.43
N PRO A 9 -8.81 18.24 -4.52
CA PRO A 9 -10.22 18.16 -4.88
C PRO A 9 -10.83 19.54 -5.18
N GLN A 10 -11.58 19.64 -6.27
CA GLN A 10 -12.53 20.75 -6.51
C GLN A 10 -13.69 20.72 -5.49
N SER A 11 -14.23 21.91 -5.17
CA SER A 11 -15.12 22.21 -4.05
C SER A 11 -16.50 21.52 -4.09
N GLY A 12 -17.11 21.29 -2.91
CA GLY A 12 -18.46 20.73 -2.74
C GLY A 12 -18.76 20.11 -1.35
N ALA A 13 -19.98 19.67 -1.07
CA ALA A 13 -20.41 19.14 0.24
C ALA A 13 -19.65 17.87 0.73
N LEU A 14 -18.95 17.18 -0.17
CA LEU A 14 -18.03 16.06 0.13
C LEU A 14 -16.59 16.52 0.41
N ALA A 15 -16.29 17.81 0.26
CA ALA A 15 -14.94 18.35 0.34
C ALA A 15 -14.35 18.28 1.75
N TRP A 16 -15.14 18.53 2.81
CA TRP A 16 -14.65 18.42 4.19
C TRP A 16 -14.20 16.98 4.52
N ARG A 17 -14.98 15.97 4.10
CA ARG A 17 -14.65 14.56 4.29
C ARG A 17 -13.42 14.16 3.48
N LYS A 18 -13.32 14.62 2.22
CA LYS A 18 -12.13 14.44 1.38
C LYS A 18 -10.89 15.13 1.97
N TRP A 19 -11.03 16.32 2.53
CA TRP A 19 -9.97 17.09 3.17
C TRP A 19 -9.46 16.40 4.44
N MET A 20 -10.36 15.89 5.31
CA MET A 20 -9.95 15.13 6.48
C MET A 20 -9.21 13.84 6.12
N ILE A 21 -9.69 13.10 5.11
CA ILE A 21 -9.03 11.89 4.60
C ILE A 21 -7.64 12.24 4.04
N ARG A 22 -7.51 13.32 3.27
CA ARG A 22 -6.22 13.82 2.77
C ARG A 22 -5.27 14.20 3.90
N ARG A 23 -5.71 14.96 4.89
CA ARG A 23 -4.88 15.34 6.04
C ARG A 23 -4.34 14.11 6.77
N ASN A 24 -5.17 13.08 6.95
CA ASN A 24 -4.75 11.83 7.57
C ASN A 24 -3.83 11.00 6.66
N LEU A 25 -4.04 11.05 5.35
CA LEU A 25 -3.18 10.39 4.37
C LEU A 25 -1.79 11.03 4.35
N GLU A 26 -1.66 12.35 4.36
CA GLU A 26 -0.35 13.01 4.35
C GLU A 26 0.51 12.61 5.56
N ARG A 27 -0.10 12.29 6.71
CA ARG A 27 0.62 11.76 7.88
C ARG A 27 1.30 10.42 7.60
N THR A 28 0.80 9.62 6.67
CA THR A 28 1.40 8.33 6.29
C THR A 28 2.46 8.47 5.19
N ARG A 29 2.74 9.68 4.69
CA ARG A 29 3.69 9.89 3.59
C ARG A 29 5.09 9.33 3.90
N PRO A 30 5.72 9.61 5.06
CA PRO A 30 7.06 9.08 5.35
C PRO A 30 7.12 7.55 5.32
N LEU A 31 6.08 6.87 5.83
CA LEU A 31 5.97 5.42 5.79
C LEU A 31 5.88 4.91 4.34
N VAL A 32 5.06 5.56 3.51
CA VAL A 32 4.89 5.19 2.11
C VAL A 32 6.16 5.41 1.29
N GLU A 33 6.89 6.50 1.54
CA GLU A 33 8.19 6.78 0.92
C GLU A 33 9.24 5.73 1.30
N ALA A 34 9.30 5.36 2.59
CA ALA A 34 10.18 4.27 3.04
C ALA A 34 9.87 2.95 2.32
N MET A 35 8.59 2.61 2.17
CA MET A 35 8.18 1.42 1.41
C MET A 35 8.49 1.52 -0.10
N GLU A 36 8.47 2.72 -0.69
CA GLU A 36 8.91 2.93 -2.08
C GLU A 36 10.41 2.65 -2.24
N ILE A 37 11.24 3.14 -1.30
CA ILE A 37 12.68 2.87 -1.29
C ILE A 37 12.98 1.37 -1.12
N ILE A 38 12.26 0.70 -0.22
CA ILE A 38 12.37 -0.76 -0.03
C ILE A 38 11.94 -1.48 -1.32
N GLY A 39 10.82 -1.08 -1.91
CA GLY A 39 10.30 -1.67 -3.13
C GLY A 39 11.29 -1.65 -4.29
N GLN A 40 12.08 -0.57 -4.43
CA GLN A 40 13.13 -0.48 -5.45
C GLN A 40 14.19 -1.57 -5.33
N ARG A 41 14.51 -2.06 -4.12
CA ARG A 41 15.50 -3.13 -3.92
C ARG A 41 15.03 -4.50 -4.39
N TYR A 42 13.72 -4.71 -4.42
CA TYR A 42 13.10 -6.01 -4.74
C TYR A 42 12.30 -5.98 -6.04
N ASP A 43 12.39 -4.89 -6.81
CA ASP A 43 11.51 -4.62 -7.98
C ASP A 43 10.01 -4.82 -7.65
N ALA A 44 9.62 -4.36 -6.46
CA ALA A 44 8.31 -4.60 -5.88
C ALA A 44 7.52 -3.31 -5.70
N THR A 45 6.20 -3.41 -5.83
CA THR A 45 5.30 -2.31 -5.53
C THR A 45 5.19 -2.09 -4.02
N VAL A 46 4.83 -0.87 -3.60
CA VAL A 46 4.54 -0.54 -2.18
C VAL A 46 3.50 -1.50 -1.57
N ALA A 47 2.50 -1.92 -2.34
CA ALA A 47 1.48 -2.86 -1.88
C ALA A 47 2.06 -4.25 -1.60
N GLN A 48 2.99 -4.70 -2.46
CA GLN A 48 3.69 -5.97 -2.27
C GLN A 48 4.64 -5.92 -1.08
N VAL A 49 5.35 -4.81 -0.86
CA VAL A 49 6.19 -4.61 0.33
C VAL A 49 5.35 -4.69 1.61
N ALA A 50 4.22 -3.98 1.67
CA ALA A 50 3.34 -4.01 2.83
C ALA A 50 2.76 -5.41 3.08
N LEU A 51 2.32 -6.10 2.01
CA LEU A 51 1.77 -7.44 2.11
C LEU A 51 2.84 -8.46 2.53
N ASN A 52 4.06 -8.37 1.98
CA ASN A 52 5.18 -9.22 2.37
C ASN A 52 5.53 -9.04 3.85
N TRP A 53 5.60 -7.79 4.32
CA TRP A 53 5.82 -7.50 5.74
C TRP A 53 4.75 -8.14 6.61
N LEU A 54 3.47 -7.99 6.27
CA LEU A 54 2.37 -8.56 7.05
C LEU A 54 2.43 -10.10 7.11
N ILE A 55 2.76 -10.75 5.99
CA ILE A 55 2.90 -12.21 5.90
C ILE A 55 4.07 -12.71 6.75
N ASN A 56 5.21 -12.03 6.71
CA ASN A 56 6.46 -12.58 7.24
C ASN A 56 6.80 -12.09 8.66
N TYR A 57 6.30 -10.92 9.08
CA TYR A 57 6.71 -10.31 10.35
C TYR A 57 6.17 -11.06 11.57
N SER A 58 4.95 -11.62 11.47
CA SER A 58 4.27 -12.28 12.60
C SER A 58 4.46 -13.80 12.64
N GLY A 59 5.38 -14.33 11.83
CA GLY A 59 5.57 -15.78 11.64
C GLY A 59 4.25 -16.47 11.26
N ASP A 60 3.96 -17.61 11.89
CA ASP A 60 2.78 -18.42 11.58
C ASP A 60 1.49 -17.93 12.27
N THR A 61 1.52 -16.77 12.93
CA THR A 61 0.39 -16.25 13.70
C THR A 61 -0.64 -15.53 12.84
N VAL A 62 -0.23 -15.06 11.64
CA VAL A 62 -1.07 -14.24 10.77
C VAL A 62 -1.19 -14.87 9.39
N VAL A 63 -2.43 -15.10 8.96
CA VAL A 63 -2.75 -15.50 7.59
C VAL A 63 -3.41 -14.32 6.88
N THR A 64 -2.88 -13.94 5.72
CA THR A 64 -3.45 -12.85 4.91
C THR A 64 -4.39 -13.40 3.84
N ILE A 65 -5.56 -12.77 3.67
CA ILE A 65 -6.54 -13.09 2.61
C ILE A 65 -6.77 -11.81 1.80
N PRO A 66 -5.78 -11.40 0.96
CA PRO A 66 -5.88 -10.14 0.25
C PRO A 66 -6.96 -10.22 -0.83
N GLY A 67 -7.87 -9.25 -0.82
CA GLY A 67 -8.97 -9.19 -1.79
C GLY A 67 -8.47 -9.02 -3.23
N ALA A 68 -9.09 -9.76 -4.15
CA ALA A 68 -8.88 -9.63 -5.58
C ALA A 68 -10.20 -9.86 -6.32
N THR A 69 -10.74 -8.81 -6.94
CA THR A 69 -11.91 -8.87 -7.82
C THR A 69 -11.50 -9.00 -9.29
N LYS A 70 -10.23 -8.71 -9.62
CA LYS A 70 -9.67 -8.78 -10.97
C LYS A 70 -8.39 -9.62 -10.98
N VAL A 71 -8.13 -10.29 -12.10
CA VAL A 71 -6.96 -11.17 -12.28
C VAL A 71 -5.64 -10.45 -11.96
N HIS A 72 -5.46 -9.22 -12.42
CA HIS A 72 -4.22 -8.45 -12.14
C HIS A 72 -4.00 -8.17 -10.65
N GLN A 73 -5.06 -8.11 -9.83
CA GLN A 73 -4.92 -7.92 -8.39
C GLN A 73 -4.40 -9.19 -7.74
N ALA A 74 -4.90 -10.35 -8.16
CA ALA A 74 -4.37 -11.64 -7.72
C ALA A 74 -2.89 -11.80 -8.11
N GLN A 75 -2.53 -11.42 -9.34
CA GLN A 75 -1.14 -11.43 -9.80
C GLN A 75 -0.24 -10.49 -8.96
N GLN A 76 -0.71 -9.27 -8.67
CA GLN A 76 0.03 -8.34 -7.80
C GLN A 76 0.19 -8.88 -6.39
N ASN A 77 -0.87 -9.44 -5.80
CA ASN A 77 -0.84 -10.03 -4.46
C ASN A 77 0.13 -11.22 -4.41
N ALA A 78 0.09 -12.12 -5.39
CA ALA A 78 1.00 -13.25 -5.50
C ALA A 78 2.46 -12.81 -5.62
N GLY A 79 2.73 -11.69 -6.32
CA GLY A 79 4.06 -11.11 -6.41
C GLY A 79 4.67 -10.71 -5.05
N ALA A 80 3.86 -10.50 -4.01
CA ALA A 80 4.37 -10.27 -2.66
C ALA A 80 5.05 -11.51 -2.06
N MET A 81 4.82 -12.71 -2.59
CA MET A 81 5.47 -13.94 -2.15
C MET A 81 6.79 -14.23 -2.89
N ALA A 82 7.14 -13.44 -3.91
CA ALA A 82 8.33 -13.67 -4.74
C ALA A 82 9.65 -13.23 -4.09
N PHE A 83 9.59 -12.59 -2.92
CA PHE A 83 10.75 -12.11 -2.17
C PHE A 83 10.48 -12.18 -0.67
N ARG A 84 11.49 -11.88 0.16
CA ARG A 84 11.34 -11.74 1.61
C ARG A 84 12.12 -10.51 2.07
N LEU A 85 11.44 -9.64 2.81
CA LEU A 85 12.11 -8.51 3.45
C LEU A 85 13.15 -9.00 4.46
N THR A 86 14.29 -8.31 4.51
CA THR A 86 15.43 -8.58 5.40
C THR A 86 15.74 -7.37 6.26
#